data_AF-A0A1V5TKZ9-F1
#
_entry.id   AF-A0A1V5TKZ9-F1
#
_cell.length_a   1.000
_cell.length_b   1.000
_cell.length_c   1.000
_cell.angle_alpha   90.00
_cell.angle_beta   90.00
_cell.angle_gamma   90.00
#
_symmetry.space_group_name_H-M   'P 1'
#
loop_
_entity.id
_entity.type
_entity.pdbx_description
1 polymer ?
#
loop_
_entity_poly.entity_id
_entity_poly.type
_entity_poly.pdbx_seq_one_letter_code
_entity_poly.pdbx_strand_id
1 'polypeptide(L)'
;MGKKMRRSAVSKPDAVIKKYRALVGGHLVFRCFDKVKYELPVLAFLLGFYAKDHDFFQRDIYNILHIFDYRIGFAPRLFIGSLMSLFTSYKSAAFMNLFFNIVCLVSIAVFAVVSGRVIRRSDDEARGAAILFVLLFLAVPYSRTIFFPRLVSLERFLAMFTLLAFTAVGKKGFRWLVPLLIAVSLATYHGYAFTYMPAVAIVLLYETHRRKNSKPAVALCVVSFAAMAAFSAYFYLYRGVPGFESVEQLIQYSLDKTDIRDQVGEFKLDWVLQLLVLSPGEFWALSRHLGVLKNLNLEVTGILALLPLLLLFFLIWYFAFKKSTGRFEKLIYLLCLLAPLTRLPMLVLSQNYLRSRIAMVVAQFALLFYFLHAGDAAVTQQAKKIWGFFKEHYLALAALTAYYLFFVKLR
;
A
#
# COMPACT_ATOMS: atom_id res chain seq x y z
N MET A 1 48.74 -5.47 -64.52
CA MET A 1 48.58 -4.46 -63.45
C MET A 1 47.79 -5.08 -62.31
N GLY A 2 48.37 -5.22 -61.11
CA GLY A 2 47.66 -5.78 -59.95
C GLY A 2 48.57 -5.98 -58.73
N LYS A 3 48.70 -4.93 -57.92
CA LYS A 3 49.49 -4.84 -56.68
C LYS A 3 49.11 -5.94 -55.67
N LYS A 4 50.09 -6.74 -55.24
CA LYS A 4 50.06 -7.45 -53.94
C LYS A 4 50.41 -6.44 -52.85
N MET A 5 49.42 -6.03 -52.04
CA MET A 5 49.64 -5.18 -50.87
C MET A 5 49.19 -5.87 -49.59
N ARG A 6 50.18 -6.02 -48.70
CA ARG A 6 50.20 -6.25 -47.25
C ARG A 6 48.84 -6.40 -46.53
N ARG A 7 48.64 -7.56 -45.88
CA ARG A 7 47.79 -7.69 -44.69
C ARG A 7 48.56 -7.16 -43.48
N SER A 8 48.10 -6.04 -42.90
CA SER A 8 48.53 -5.59 -41.57
C SER A 8 47.35 -5.57 -40.60
N ALA A 9 47.55 -6.25 -39.47
CA ALA A 9 47.01 -5.96 -38.14
C ALA A 9 45.51 -5.67 -38.01
N VAL A 10 44.73 -6.73 -37.75
CA VAL A 10 43.48 -6.62 -36.97
C VAL A 10 43.89 -6.37 -35.51
N SER A 11 43.87 -5.11 -35.07
CA SER A 11 44.03 -4.76 -33.66
C SER A 11 42.77 -5.22 -32.90
N LYS A 12 42.98 -6.07 -31.89
CA LYS A 12 41.97 -6.65 -31.00
C LYS A 12 41.30 -5.57 -30.12
N PRO A 13 40.02 -5.21 -30.31
CA PRO A 13 39.27 -4.44 -29.32
C PRO A 13 38.68 -5.36 -28.24
N ASP A 14 38.37 -6.61 -28.60
CA ASP A 14 37.66 -7.56 -27.73
C ASP A 14 38.54 -8.15 -26.63
N ALA A 15 39.85 -8.24 -26.84
CA ALA A 15 40.76 -8.80 -25.84
C ALA A 15 40.99 -7.82 -24.67
N VAL A 16 40.90 -6.50 -24.91
CA VAL A 16 41.09 -5.49 -23.87
C VAL A 16 39.85 -5.40 -22.99
N ILE A 17 38.64 -5.44 -23.57
CA ILE A 17 37.38 -5.45 -22.81
C ILE A 17 37.23 -6.72 -21.97
N LYS A 18 37.67 -7.88 -22.49
CA LYS A 18 37.64 -9.15 -21.74
C LYS A 18 38.67 -9.19 -20.60
N LYS A 19 39.83 -8.52 -20.76
CA LYS A 19 40.88 -8.43 -19.74
C LYS A 19 40.52 -7.44 -18.62
N TYR A 20 39.80 -6.36 -18.92
CA TYR A 20 39.23 -5.46 -17.89
C TYR A 20 38.10 -6.09 -17.07
N ARG A 21 37.34 -7.06 -17.63
CA ARG A 21 36.32 -7.82 -16.87
C ARG A 21 36.91 -8.81 -15.85
N ALA A 22 38.19 -9.14 -15.95
CA ALA A 22 38.85 -10.20 -15.19
C ALA A 22 39.74 -9.68 -14.04
N LEU A 23 40.02 -8.37 -13.97
CA LEU A 23 40.89 -7.77 -12.97
C LEU A 23 40.07 -6.99 -11.92
N VAL A 24 40.12 -7.49 -10.68
CA VAL A 24 39.86 -6.78 -9.42
C VAL A 24 38.40 -6.43 -9.12
N GLY A 25 37.70 -7.25 -8.30
CA GLY A 25 36.51 -6.87 -7.50
C GLY A 25 35.22 -6.46 -8.24
N GLY A 26 35.32 -5.91 -9.45
CA GLY A 26 34.24 -5.38 -10.26
C GLY A 26 33.28 -6.47 -10.70
N HIS A 27 33.74 -7.69 -10.98
CA HIS A 27 32.84 -8.77 -11.38
C HIS A 27 31.82 -9.14 -10.30
N LEU A 28 32.18 -9.02 -9.02
CA LEU A 28 31.28 -9.22 -7.88
C LEU A 28 30.36 -8.00 -7.70
N VAL A 29 30.92 -6.78 -7.76
CA VAL A 29 30.16 -5.52 -7.63
C VAL A 29 29.14 -5.35 -8.75
N PHE A 30 29.50 -5.62 -10.01
CA PHE A 30 28.60 -5.59 -11.16
C PHE A 30 27.50 -6.66 -11.04
N ARG A 31 27.84 -7.88 -10.60
CA ARG A 31 26.83 -8.93 -10.33
C ARG A 31 25.87 -8.55 -9.20
N CYS A 32 26.38 -7.93 -8.13
CA CYS A 32 25.55 -7.43 -7.04
C CYS A 32 24.67 -6.27 -7.50
N PHE A 33 25.21 -5.32 -8.28
CA PHE A 33 24.46 -4.20 -8.82
C PHE A 33 23.36 -4.66 -9.78
N ASP A 34 23.64 -5.58 -10.71
CA ASP A 34 22.61 -6.16 -11.59
C ASP A 34 21.49 -6.85 -10.79
N LYS A 35 21.81 -7.37 -9.62
CA LYS A 35 20.83 -7.96 -8.69
C LYS A 35 19.99 -6.93 -7.93
N VAL A 36 20.29 -5.63 -7.94
CA VAL A 36 19.52 -4.61 -7.19
C VAL A 36 19.25 -3.30 -7.96
N LYS A 37 19.60 -3.23 -9.25
CA LYS A 37 19.60 -1.99 -10.03
C LYS A 37 18.24 -1.29 -10.16
N TYR A 38 17.13 -2.00 -9.96
CA TYR A 38 15.79 -1.41 -9.99
C TYR A 38 15.29 -1.02 -8.60
N GLU A 39 15.73 -1.74 -7.57
CA GLU A 39 15.42 -1.48 -6.18
C GLU A 39 16.15 -0.23 -5.68
N LEU A 40 17.41 -0.04 -6.06
CA LEU A 40 18.26 1.06 -5.57
C LEU A 40 17.68 2.46 -5.86
N PRO A 41 17.23 2.80 -7.09
CA PRO A 41 16.66 4.12 -7.36
C PRO A 41 15.38 4.39 -6.57
N VAL A 42 14.51 3.37 -6.44
CA VAL A 42 13.27 3.47 -5.64
C VAL A 42 13.59 3.70 -4.17
N LEU A 43 14.56 2.93 -3.64
CA LEU A 43 15.03 3.05 -2.27
C LEU A 43 15.63 4.44 -2.01
N ALA A 44 16.53 4.90 -2.88
CA ALA A 44 17.18 6.21 -2.76
C ALA A 44 16.17 7.36 -2.81
N PHE A 45 15.20 7.30 -3.73
CA PHE A 45 14.14 8.30 -3.81
C PHE A 45 13.33 8.35 -2.51
N LEU A 46 12.87 7.20 -2.01
CA LEU A 46 12.06 7.14 -0.80
C LEU A 46 12.84 7.54 0.46
N LEU A 47 14.12 7.19 0.56
CA LEU A 47 14.98 7.64 1.67
C LEU A 47 15.24 9.15 1.61
N GLY A 48 15.46 9.72 0.42
CA GLY A 48 15.60 11.16 0.26
C GLY A 48 14.33 11.92 0.68
N PHE A 49 13.16 11.39 0.35
CA PHE A 49 11.88 11.93 0.84
C PHE A 49 11.72 11.76 2.35
N TYR A 50 12.01 10.59 2.89
CA TYR A 50 11.95 10.31 4.33
C TYR A 50 12.87 11.24 5.13
N ALA A 51 14.08 11.50 4.65
CA ALA A 51 15.03 12.40 5.28
C ALA A 51 14.58 13.87 5.28
N LYS A 52 13.70 14.27 4.35
CA LYS A 52 13.14 15.63 4.31
C LYS A 52 11.96 15.81 5.28
N ASP A 53 11.27 14.72 5.61
CA ASP A 53 9.99 14.74 6.34
C ASP A 53 10.21 14.46 7.84
N HIS A 54 10.64 15.50 8.57
CA HIS A 54 10.87 15.46 10.01
C HIS A 54 9.70 16.07 10.79
N ASP A 55 8.57 15.38 10.87
CA ASP A 55 7.48 15.75 11.80
C ASP A 55 7.60 15.00 13.12
N PHE A 56 7.02 15.46 14.24
CA PHE A 56 6.99 14.75 15.56
C PHE A 56 5.77 13.81 15.68
N PHE A 57 5.91 12.58 16.22
CA PHE A 57 4.80 11.59 16.31
C PHE A 57 3.62 12.11 17.11
N GLN A 58 3.88 13.00 18.06
CA GLN A 58 2.84 13.70 18.79
C GLN A 58 1.79 14.28 17.85
N ARG A 59 2.12 14.76 16.64
CA ARG A 59 1.13 15.32 15.70
C ARG A 59 0.20 14.30 15.02
N ASP A 60 0.37 13.00 15.22
CA ASP A 60 -0.52 11.96 14.66
C ASP A 60 -1.86 11.94 15.42
N ILE A 61 -2.96 12.05 14.68
CA ILE A 61 -4.34 12.08 15.23
C ILE A 61 -4.74 10.77 15.94
N TYR A 62 -4.01 9.68 15.73
CA TYR A 62 -4.25 8.38 16.36
C TYR A 62 -3.17 8.02 17.40
N ASN A 63 -2.29 8.95 17.75
CA ASN A 63 -1.20 8.73 18.72
C ASN A 63 -1.68 8.07 20.03
N ILE A 64 -2.82 8.52 20.55
CA ILE A 64 -3.38 8.10 21.83
C ILE A 64 -3.86 6.64 21.80
N LEU A 65 -4.36 6.17 20.65
CA LEU A 65 -4.81 4.79 20.50
C LEU A 65 -3.65 3.79 20.59
N HIS A 66 -2.45 4.21 20.21
CA HIS A 66 -1.25 3.38 20.29
C HIS A 66 -0.74 3.17 21.71
N ILE A 67 -1.23 3.96 22.68
CA ILE A 67 -0.94 3.76 24.11
C ILE A 67 -1.61 2.46 24.60
N PHE A 68 -2.80 2.17 24.12
CA PHE A 68 -3.59 1.02 24.55
C PHE A 68 -3.19 -0.26 23.81
N ASP A 69 -3.49 -1.41 24.43
CA ASP A 69 -3.20 -2.74 23.91
C ASP A 69 -4.29 -3.73 24.36
N TYR A 70 -4.20 -4.99 23.91
CA TYR A 70 -5.23 -5.98 24.19
C TYR A 70 -5.36 -6.40 25.66
N ARG A 71 -4.54 -5.90 26.58
CA ARG A 71 -4.72 -6.15 28.02
C ARG A 71 -5.96 -5.47 28.58
N ILE A 72 -6.42 -4.38 27.97
CA ILE A 72 -7.69 -3.73 28.35
C ILE A 72 -8.90 -4.42 27.71
N GLY A 73 -8.69 -5.28 26.71
CA GLY A 73 -9.75 -5.98 25.99
C GLY A 73 -9.46 -6.05 24.49
N PHE A 74 -10.04 -7.03 23.80
CA PHE A 74 -9.83 -7.22 22.36
C PHE A 74 -10.62 -6.19 21.53
N ALA A 75 -10.15 -4.94 21.49
CA ALA A 75 -10.87 -3.82 20.87
C ALA A 75 -10.36 -3.45 19.46
N PRO A 76 -11.16 -2.79 18.61
CA PRO A 76 -10.67 -2.31 17.32
C PRO A 76 -9.53 -1.29 17.50
N ARG A 77 -8.56 -1.30 16.57
CA ARG A 77 -7.40 -0.37 16.50
C ARG A 77 -6.28 -0.60 17.52
N LEU A 78 -6.42 -1.55 18.44
CA LEU A 78 -5.40 -1.81 19.47
C LEU A 78 -4.27 -2.75 19.03
N PHE A 79 -4.33 -3.32 17.82
CA PHE A 79 -3.31 -4.27 17.37
C PHE A 79 -1.89 -3.68 17.36
N ILE A 80 -1.72 -2.45 16.85
CA ILE A 80 -0.40 -1.81 16.77
C ILE A 80 0.16 -1.50 18.16
N GLY A 81 -0.67 -0.99 19.08
CA GLY A 81 -0.25 -0.77 20.46
C GLY A 81 0.08 -2.09 21.18
N SER A 82 -0.62 -3.17 20.85
CA SER A 82 -0.30 -4.52 21.33
C SER A 82 1.04 -5.04 20.81
N LEU A 83 1.36 -4.77 19.54
CA LEU A 83 2.66 -5.09 18.95
C LEU A 83 3.80 -4.32 19.64
N MET A 84 3.59 -3.04 19.93
CA MET A 84 4.53 -2.23 20.71
C MET A 84 4.74 -2.78 22.13
N SER A 85 3.69 -3.36 22.72
CA SER A 85 3.70 -3.90 24.08
C SER A 85 4.54 -5.17 24.24
N LEU A 86 5.01 -5.76 23.13
CA LEU A 86 6.01 -6.81 23.15
C LEU A 86 7.41 -6.29 23.53
N PHE A 87 7.65 -4.98 23.41
CA PHE A 87 8.95 -4.36 23.66
C PHE A 87 8.97 -3.54 24.95
N THR A 88 7.86 -2.90 25.32
CA THR A 88 7.77 -2.08 26.53
C THR A 88 6.33 -1.99 27.04
N SER A 89 6.16 -1.94 28.36
CA SER A 89 4.88 -1.59 28.98
C SER A 89 4.63 -0.08 29.04
N TYR A 90 5.69 0.73 28.99
CA TYR A 90 5.64 2.19 29.00
C TYR A 90 5.96 2.72 27.60
N LYS A 91 4.95 3.29 26.94
CA LYS A 91 5.03 3.71 25.54
C LYS A 91 5.29 5.21 25.46
N SER A 92 6.53 5.61 25.75
CA SER A 92 6.94 7.01 25.68
C SER A 92 6.90 7.57 24.25
N ALA A 93 6.84 8.90 24.11
CA ALA A 93 6.95 9.60 22.85
C ALA A 93 8.23 9.20 22.11
N ALA A 94 9.36 9.10 22.82
CA ALA A 94 10.64 8.66 22.24
C ALA A 94 10.57 7.24 21.68
N PHE A 95 9.99 6.30 22.44
CA PHE A 95 9.82 4.92 21.99
C PHE A 95 8.91 4.84 20.76
N MET A 96 7.74 5.49 20.79
CA MET A 96 6.81 5.47 19.67
C MET A 96 7.44 6.09 18.41
N ASN A 97 8.14 7.22 18.54
CA ASN A 97 8.91 7.83 17.46
C ASN A 97 9.89 6.85 16.82
N LEU A 98 10.69 6.15 17.64
CA LEU A 98 11.65 5.16 17.16
C LEU A 98 10.95 3.99 16.46
N PHE A 99 9.90 3.45 17.06
CA PHE A 99 9.14 2.33 16.52
C PHE A 99 8.56 2.66 15.13
N PHE A 100 7.89 3.81 14.98
CA PHE A 100 7.31 4.21 13.71
C PHE A 100 8.36 4.52 12.64
N ASN A 101 9.52 5.06 13.02
CA ASN A 101 10.64 5.26 12.10
C ASN A 101 11.18 3.93 11.57
N ILE A 102 11.39 2.94 12.44
CA ILE A 102 11.82 1.59 12.04
C ILE A 102 10.80 0.97 11.09
N VAL A 103 9.52 0.99 11.44
CA VAL A 103 8.45 0.49 10.57
C VAL A 103 8.43 1.21 9.22
N CYS A 104 8.66 2.52 9.20
CA CYS A 104 8.74 3.31 7.98
C CYS A 104 9.89 2.85 7.08
N LEU A 105 11.09 2.70 7.64
CA LEU A 105 12.27 2.22 6.92
C LEU A 105 12.08 0.79 6.39
N VAL A 106 11.48 -0.10 7.18
CA VAL A 106 11.11 -1.45 6.74
C VAL A 106 10.10 -1.39 5.59
N SER A 107 9.07 -0.54 5.69
CA SER A 107 8.06 -0.39 4.63
C SER A 107 8.68 0.11 3.32
N ILE A 108 9.58 1.10 3.40
CA ILE A 108 10.35 1.61 2.27
C ILE A 108 11.19 0.49 1.63
N ALA A 109 11.91 -0.28 2.43
CA ALA A 109 12.74 -1.38 1.94
C ALA A 109 11.91 -2.47 1.26
N VAL A 110 10.79 -2.87 1.87
CA VAL A 110 9.86 -3.86 1.32
C VAL A 110 9.29 -3.37 -0.01
N PHE A 111 8.83 -2.12 -0.08
CA PHE A 111 8.29 -1.57 -1.33
C PHE A 111 9.36 -1.48 -2.42
N ALA A 112 10.57 -1.01 -2.12
CA ALA A 112 11.67 -0.95 -3.08
C ALA A 112 11.96 -2.35 -3.65
N VAL A 113 12.00 -3.37 -2.80
CA VAL A 113 12.19 -4.77 -3.23
C VAL A 113 11.03 -5.27 -4.09
N VAL A 114 9.77 -5.00 -3.72
CA VAL A 114 8.61 -5.48 -4.50
C VAL A 114 8.55 -4.80 -5.86
N SER A 115 8.65 -3.47 -5.92
CA SER A 115 8.66 -2.69 -7.16
C SER A 115 9.82 -3.08 -8.08
N GLY A 116 11.04 -3.21 -7.56
CA GLY A 116 12.19 -3.67 -8.33
C GLY A 116 12.01 -5.09 -8.88
N ARG A 117 11.37 -5.99 -8.12
CA ARG A 117 11.00 -7.33 -8.60
C ARG A 117 9.94 -7.31 -9.70
N VAL A 118 8.97 -6.39 -9.64
CA VAL A 118 7.97 -6.20 -10.72
C VAL A 118 8.71 -5.82 -12.00
N ILE A 119 9.55 -4.77 -11.96
CA ILE A 119 10.31 -4.29 -13.12
C ILE A 119 11.22 -5.38 -13.69
N ARG A 120 11.93 -6.11 -12.83
CA ARG A 120 12.89 -7.14 -13.25
C ARG A 120 12.22 -8.34 -13.92
N ARG A 121 11.02 -8.72 -13.47
CA ARG A 121 10.30 -9.86 -14.04
C ARG A 121 9.56 -9.52 -15.32
N SER A 122 9.36 -8.25 -15.61
CA SER A 122 8.80 -7.81 -16.88
C SER A 122 9.75 -8.13 -18.04
N ASP A 123 9.17 -8.63 -19.14
CA ASP A 123 9.86 -8.73 -20.42
C ASP A 123 10.35 -7.36 -20.90
N ASP A 124 11.26 -7.33 -21.88
CA ASP A 124 11.91 -6.09 -22.31
C ASP A 124 10.91 -5.03 -22.81
N GLU A 125 9.80 -5.45 -23.41
CA GLU A 125 8.73 -4.57 -23.89
C GLU A 125 7.87 -4.01 -22.75
N ALA A 126 7.55 -4.83 -21.73
CA ALA A 126 6.73 -4.47 -20.58
C ALA A 126 7.52 -3.74 -19.49
N ARG A 127 8.85 -3.84 -19.50
CA ARG A 127 9.71 -3.23 -18.48
C ARG A 127 9.56 -1.72 -18.43
N GLY A 128 9.43 -1.06 -19.58
CA GLY A 128 9.17 0.38 -19.65
C GLY A 128 7.85 0.77 -18.98
N ALA A 129 6.80 -0.04 -19.18
CA ALA A 129 5.52 0.17 -18.53
C ALA A 129 5.61 -0.04 -17.00
N ALA A 130 6.32 -1.07 -16.55
CA ALA A 130 6.55 -1.28 -15.11
C ALA A 130 7.28 -0.11 -14.46
N ILE A 131 8.33 0.42 -15.11
CA ILE A 131 9.06 1.61 -14.64
C ILE A 131 8.13 2.82 -14.59
N LEU A 132 7.35 3.07 -15.64
CA LEU A 132 6.37 4.15 -15.68
C LEU A 132 5.41 4.10 -14.48
N PHE A 133 4.81 2.95 -14.20
CA PHE A 133 3.85 2.85 -13.10
C PHE A 133 4.50 2.98 -11.73
N VAL A 134 5.75 2.52 -11.56
CA VAL A 134 6.51 2.77 -10.33
C VAL A 134 6.80 4.27 -10.18
N LEU A 135 7.17 4.98 -11.25
CA LEU A 135 7.36 6.43 -11.22
C LEU A 135 6.06 7.16 -10.87
N LEU A 136 4.94 6.78 -11.46
CA LEU A 136 3.64 7.37 -11.14
C LEU A 136 3.24 7.11 -9.68
N PHE A 137 3.49 5.89 -9.15
CA PHE A 137 3.28 5.60 -7.73
C PHE A 137 4.07 6.55 -6.83
N LEU A 138 5.35 6.78 -7.16
CA LEU A 138 6.24 7.64 -6.39
C LEU A 138 5.91 9.14 -6.54
N ALA A 139 5.36 9.54 -7.68
CA ALA A 139 4.96 10.90 -7.97
C ALA A 139 3.64 11.30 -7.30
N VAL A 140 2.66 10.38 -7.25
CA VAL A 140 1.33 10.65 -6.72
C VAL A 140 1.39 10.79 -5.19
N PRO A 141 0.94 11.93 -4.62
CA PRO A 141 1.09 12.20 -3.20
C PRO A 141 0.29 11.22 -2.33
N TYR A 142 -0.88 10.78 -2.80
CA TYR A 142 -1.74 9.83 -2.09
C TYR A 142 -1.12 8.43 -1.95
N SER A 143 -0.37 7.94 -2.95
CA SER A 143 0.35 6.66 -2.82
C SER A 143 1.64 6.81 -2.04
N ARG A 144 2.34 7.94 -2.17
CA ARG A 144 3.59 8.21 -1.45
C ARG A 144 3.39 8.37 0.05
N THR A 145 2.25 8.89 0.50
CA THR A 145 2.01 9.22 1.92
C THR A 145 2.07 8.02 2.88
N ILE A 146 1.91 6.79 2.39
CA ILE A 146 2.09 5.59 3.22
C ILE A 146 3.53 5.45 3.75
N PHE A 147 4.49 6.10 3.09
CA PHE A 147 5.90 6.19 3.51
C PHE A 147 6.21 7.46 4.29
N PHE A 148 5.23 8.31 4.58
CA PHE A 148 5.42 9.43 5.50
C PHE A 148 5.19 8.93 6.91
N PRO A 149 6.10 9.21 7.85
CA PRO A 149 6.14 8.50 9.12
C PRO A 149 4.90 8.73 10.01
N ARG A 150 4.12 9.83 9.85
CA ARG A 150 3.27 10.32 10.96
C ARG A 150 1.89 10.89 10.61
N LEU A 151 1.61 11.35 9.38
CA LEU A 151 0.28 11.89 9.03
C LEU A 151 -0.81 10.80 8.89
N VAL A 152 -0.41 9.55 8.62
CA VAL A 152 -1.32 8.46 8.29
C VAL A 152 -0.78 7.10 8.74
N SER A 153 -0.28 7.03 9.98
CA SER A 153 0.47 5.88 10.49
C SER A 153 -0.28 4.54 10.36
N LEU A 154 -1.59 4.52 10.61
CA LEU A 154 -2.44 3.35 10.40
C LEU A 154 -2.44 2.89 8.94
N GLU A 155 -2.53 3.80 7.97
CA GLU A 155 -2.57 3.45 6.54
C GLU A 155 -1.26 2.78 6.08
N ARG A 156 -0.12 3.13 6.68
CA ARG A 156 1.15 2.44 6.41
C ARG A 156 1.04 0.96 6.75
N PHE A 157 0.54 0.63 7.93
CA PHE A 157 0.39 -0.77 8.34
C PHE A 157 -0.58 -1.52 7.42
N LEU A 158 -1.73 -0.93 7.11
CA LEU A 158 -2.73 -1.56 6.24
C LEU A 158 -2.18 -1.79 4.82
N ALA A 159 -1.48 -0.81 4.25
CA ALA A 159 -0.82 -0.95 2.96
C ALA A 159 0.30 -2.02 3.00
N MET A 160 1.11 -2.04 4.06
CA MET A 160 2.17 -3.03 4.26
C MET A 160 1.59 -4.45 4.40
N PHE A 161 0.57 -4.66 5.22
CA PHE A 161 -0.08 -5.96 5.36
C PHE A 161 -0.73 -6.43 4.05
N THR A 162 -1.31 -5.52 3.28
CA THR A 162 -1.85 -5.80 1.95
C THR A 162 -0.75 -6.22 0.97
N LEU A 163 0.37 -5.50 0.94
CA LEU A 163 1.52 -5.83 0.12
C LEU A 163 2.11 -7.18 0.50
N LEU A 164 2.23 -7.47 1.80
CA LEU A 164 2.67 -8.77 2.31
C LEU A 164 1.70 -9.87 1.87
N ALA A 165 0.39 -9.66 1.96
CA ALA A 165 -0.62 -10.62 1.53
C ALA A 165 -0.48 -10.93 0.03
N PHE A 166 -0.26 -9.90 -0.80
CA PHE A 166 -0.04 -10.06 -2.24
C PHE A 166 1.24 -10.84 -2.55
N THR A 167 2.30 -10.64 -1.77
CA THR A 167 3.55 -11.41 -1.95
C THR A 167 3.42 -12.85 -1.45
N ALA A 168 2.59 -13.09 -0.44
CA ALA A 168 2.42 -14.38 0.22
C ALA A 168 1.47 -15.32 -0.55
N VAL A 169 0.37 -14.81 -1.11
CA VAL A 169 -0.69 -15.61 -1.76
C VAL A 169 -0.15 -16.52 -2.88
N GLY A 170 0.82 -16.03 -3.66
CA GLY A 170 1.49 -16.76 -4.74
C GLY A 170 2.48 -17.84 -4.27
N LYS A 171 2.79 -17.92 -2.97
CA LYS A 171 3.88 -18.75 -2.43
C LYS A 171 3.33 -19.94 -1.63
N LYS A 172 3.65 -21.17 -2.04
CA LYS A 172 3.11 -22.41 -1.44
C LYS A 172 3.23 -22.46 0.10
N GLY A 173 4.38 -22.04 0.66
CA GLY A 173 4.63 -22.05 2.11
C GLY A 173 4.07 -20.86 2.89
N PHE A 174 3.93 -19.69 2.25
CA PHE A 174 3.55 -18.45 2.94
C PHE A 174 2.09 -18.04 2.72
N ARG A 175 1.39 -18.65 1.75
CA ARG A 175 0.02 -18.26 1.40
C ARG A 175 -0.98 -18.31 2.57
N TRP A 176 -0.74 -19.18 3.56
CA TRP A 176 -1.58 -19.27 4.75
C TRP A 176 -1.38 -18.13 5.76
N LEU A 177 -0.41 -17.25 5.52
CA LEU A 177 -0.33 -15.97 6.24
C LEU A 177 -1.42 -14.99 5.79
N VAL A 178 -2.06 -15.18 4.62
CA VAL A 178 -3.05 -14.23 4.10
C VAL A 178 -4.26 -14.04 5.03
N PRO A 179 -4.94 -15.09 5.53
CA PRO A 179 -6.02 -14.92 6.51
C PRO A 179 -5.57 -14.19 7.78
N LEU A 180 -4.36 -14.48 8.27
CA LEU A 180 -3.79 -13.80 9.44
C LEU A 180 -3.54 -12.31 9.14
N LEU A 181 -2.97 -12.00 7.98
CA LEU A 181 -2.73 -10.61 7.54
C LEU A 181 -4.05 -9.83 7.40
N ILE A 182 -5.11 -10.47 6.92
CA ILE A 182 -6.47 -9.89 6.89
C ILE A 182 -6.96 -9.60 8.31
N ALA A 183 -6.86 -10.59 9.21
CA ALA A 183 -7.29 -10.47 10.60
C ALA A 183 -6.57 -9.31 11.33
N VAL A 184 -5.24 -9.25 11.24
CA VAL A 184 -4.46 -8.18 11.88
C VAL A 184 -4.68 -6.80 11.24
N SER A 185 -5.02 -6.77 9.94
CA SER A 185 -5.40 -5.53 9.27
C SER A 185 -6.73 -4.99 9.78
N LEU A 186 -7.73 -5.85 9.94
CA LEU A 186 -9.02 -5.49 10.55
C LEU A 186 -8.87 -5.10 12.01
N ALA A 187 -7.96 -5.78 12.73
CA ALA A 187 -7.62 -5.48 14.11
C ALA A 187 -6.90 -4.13 14.27
N THR A 188 -6.13 -3.72 13.27
CA THR A 188 -5.51 -2.39 13.17
C THR A 188 -6.52 -1.32 12.79
N TYR A 189 -7.45 -1.64 11.88
CA TYR A 189 -8.53 -0.75 11.50
C TYR A 189 -9.66 -1.52 10.82
N HIS A 190 -10.85 -1.56 11.43
CA HIS A 190 -12.00 -2.29 10.89
C HIS A 190 -12.44 -1.79 9.50
N GLY A 191 -12.19 -0.50 9.18
CA GLY A 191 -12.44 0.05 7.85
C GLY A 191 -11.60 -0.57 6.72
N TYR A 192 -10.60 -1.40 7.05
CA TYR A 192 -9.85 -2.23 6.11
C TYR A 192 -10.76 -3.04 5.17
N ALA A 193 -11.93 -3.49 5.68
CA ALA A 193 -12.94 -4.23 4.92
C ALA A 193 -13.38 -3.51 3.64
N PHE A 194 -13.42 -2.18 3.66
CA PHE A 194 -13.90 -1.34 2.56
C PHE A 194 -12.77 -0.66 1.77
N THR A 195 -11.55 -0.67 2.30
CA THR A 195 -10.40 0.04 1.72
C THR A 195 -9.48 -0.90 0.92
N TYR A 196 -8.62 -1.68 1.57
CA TYR A 196 -7.65 -2.55 0.88
C TYR A 196 -8.10 -3.99 0.72
N MET A 197 -9.00 -4.49 1.58
CA MET A 197 -9.50 -5.86 1.51
C MET A 197 -10.07 -6.24 0.13
N PRO A 198 -10.82 -5.36 -0.58
CA PRO A 198 -11.30 -5.67 -1.93
C PRO A 198 -10.18 -6.02 -2.91
N ALA A 199 -9.02 -5.38 -2.79
CA ALA A 199 -7.86 -5.71 -3.62
C ALA A 199 -7.31 -7.11 -3.29
N VAL A 200 -7.25 -7.48 -2.00
CA VAL A 200 -6.87 -8.84 -1.56
C VAL A 200 -7.88 -9.87 -2.05
N ALA A 201 -9.17 -9.58 -1.96
CA ALA A 201 -10.24 -10.44 -2.45
C ALA A 201 -10.11 -10.72 -3.95
N ILE A 202 -9.85 -9.69 -4.77
CA ILE A 202 -9.61 -9.83 -6.20
C ILE A 202 -8.42 -10.75 -6.47
N VAL A 203 -7.31 -10.56 -5.77
CA VAL A 203 -6.10 -11.38 -5.92
C VAL A 203 -6.35 -12.84 -5.50
N LEU A 204 -7.10 -13.08 -4.43
CA LEU A 204 -7.47 -14.43 -3.99
C LEU A 204 -8.33 -15.15 -5.03
N LEU A 205 -9.33 -14.48 -5.58
CA LEU A 205 -10.18 -15.01 -6.65
C LEU A 205 -9.34 -15.30 -7.90
N TYR A 206 -8.46 -14.38 -8.29
CA TYR A 206 -7.56 -14.54 -9.41
C TYR A 206 -6.62 -15.74 -9.22
N GLU A 207 -5.95 -15.88 -8.08
CA GLU A 207 -5.05 -17.02 -7.81
C GLU A 207 -5.81 -18.35 -7.73
N THR A 208 -7.05 -18.34 -7.24
CA THR A 208 -7.92 -19.53 -7.23
C THR A 208 -8.18 -20.00 -8.66
N HIS A 209 -8.56 -19.07 -9.55
CA HIS A 209 -8.80 -19.36 -10.95
C HIS A 209 -7.52 -19.79 -11.70
N ARG A 210 -6.42 -19.04 -11.50
CA ARG A 210 -5.10 -19.32 -12.10
C ARG A 210 -4.60 -20.73 -11.74
N ARG A 211 -4.93 -21.21 -10.54
CA ARG A 211 -4.61 -22.57 -10.08
C ARG A 211 -5.72 -23.58 -10.38
N LYS A 212 -6.55 -23.29 -11.37
CA LYS A 212 -7.63 -24.17 -11.88
C LYS A 212 -8.55 -24.67 -10.76
N ASN A 213 -8.87 -23.80 -9.81
CA ASN A 213 -9.73 -24.11 -8.66
C ASN A 213 -9.24 -25.31 -7.82
N SER A 214 -7.93 -25.51 -7.72
CA SER A 214 -7.37 -26.55 -6.85
C SER A 214 -7.90 -26.43 -5.42
N LYS A 215 -8.19 -27.56 -4.76
CA LYS A 215 -8.74 -27.59 -3.39
C LYS A 215 -7.99 -26.65 -2.41
N PRO A 216 -6.64 -26.60 -2.40
CA PRO A 216 -5.93 -25.73 -1.48
C PRO A 216 -6.05 -24.23 -1.83
N ALA A 217 -6.28 -23.88 -3.09
CA ALA A 217 -6.49 -22.48 -3.49
C ALA A 217 -7.91 -22.04 -3.11
N VAL A 218 -8.92 -22.89 -3.35
CA VAL A 218 -10.30 -22.66 -2.90
C VAL A 218 -10.36 -22.56 -1.38
N ALA A 219 -9.72 -23.47 -0.64
CA ALA A 219 -9.68 -23.43 0.82
C ALA A 219 -9.04 -22.13 1.34
N LEU A 220 -7.91 -21.71 0.77
CA LEU A 220 -7.29 -20.43 1.14
C LEU A 220 -8.24 -19.25 0.91
N CYS A 221 -8.93 -19.22 -0.24
CA CYS A 221 -9.89 -18.19 -0.59
C CYS A 221 -11.04 -18.14 0.43
N VAL A 222 -11.69 -19.29 0.69
CA VAL A 222 -12.79 -19.41 1.64
C VAL A 222 -12.36 -19.02 3.05
N VAL A 223 -11.23 -19.52 3.55
CA VAL A 223 -10.72 -19.18 4.89
C VAL A 223 -10.40 -17.69 5.00
N SER A 224 -9.86 -17.07 3.94
CA SER A 224 -9.58 -15.63 3.93
C SER A 224 -10.86 -14.79 3.98
N PHE A 225 -11.90 -15.16 3.24
CA PHE A 225 -13.21 -14.51 3.31
C PHE A 225 -13.90 -14.74 4.65
N ALA A 226 -13.79 -15.94 5.22
CA ALA A 226 -14.32 -16.24 6.55
C ALA A 226 -13.61 -15.41 7.64
N ALA A 227 -12.28 -15.28 7.56
CA ALA A 227 -11.52 -14.44 8.47
C ALA A 227 -11.93 -12.96 8.36
N MET A 228 -12.09 -12.45 7.13
CA MET A 228 -12.63 -11.10 6.90
C MET A 228 -14.00 -10.95 7.57
N ALA A 229 -14.96 -11.83 7.26
CA ALA A 229 -16.32 -11.75 7.76
C ALA A 229 -16.37 -11.81 9.30
N ALA A 230 -15.65 -12.74 9.91
CA ALA A 230 -15.62 -12.92 11.36
C ALA A 230 -15.04 -11.70 12.08
N PHE A 231 -13.88 -11.19 11.65
CA PHE A 231 -13.25 -10.04 12.30
C PHE A 231 -14.00 -8.73 12.02
N SER A 232 -14.56 -8.55 10.82
CA SER A 232 -15.43 -7.41 10.53
C SER A 232 -16.68 -7.44 11.41
N ALA A 233 -17.37 -8.59 11.50
CA ALA A 233 -18.55 -8.73 12.37
C ALA A 233 -18.20 -8.43 13.83
N TYR A 234 -17.09 -8.98 14.33
CA TYR A 234 -16.63 -8.72 15.68
C TYR A 234 -16.41 -7.23 15.97
N PHE A 235 -15.64 -6.53 15.13
CA PHE A 235 -15.30 -5.13 15.39
C PHE A 235 -16.44 -4.14 15.11
N TYR A 236 -17.33 -4.42 14.16
CA TYR A 236 -18.52 -3.58 13.94
C TYR A 236 -19.62 -3.79 14.97
N LEU A 237 -19.60 -4.92 15.70
CA LEU A 237 -20.52 -5.25 16.79
C LEU A 237 -19.87 -5.13 18.18
N TYR A 238 -18.71 -4.49 18.25
CA TYR A 238 -17.97 -4.31 19.49
C TYR A 238 -18.77 -3.50 20.52
N ARG A 239 -18.82 -3.97 21.77
CA ARG A 239 -19.65 -3.41 22.86
C ARG A 239 -18.89 -2.52 23.84
N GLY A 240 -17.75 -1.99 23.43
CA GLY A 240 -16.86 -1.23 24.30
C GLY A 240 -15.88 -2.10 25.09
N VAL A 241 -14.85 -1.44 25.61
CA VAL A 241 -13.78 -2.05 26.42
C VAL A 241 -14.32 -2.40 27.80
N PRO A 242 -14.25 -3.67 28.24
CA PRO A 242 -14.69 -4.05 29.58
C PRO A 242 -13.93 -3.29 30.67
N GLY A 243 -14.65 -2.82 31.70
CA GLY A 243 -14.05 -2.08 32.82
C GLY A 243 -13.73 -0.61 32.54
N PHE A 244 -14.11 -0.10 31.37
CA PHE A 244 -14.01 1.32 31.03
C PHE A 244 -15.37 1.83 30.57
N GLU A 245 -16.05 2.58 31.45
CA GLU A 245 -17.38 3.14 31.19
C GLU A 245 -17.32 4.54 30.57
N SER A 246 -16.16 5.21 30.67
CA SER A 246 -16.01 6.58 30.19
C SER A 246 -14.63 6.86 29.58
N VAL A 247 -14.55 7.91 28.78
CA VAL A 247 -13.29 8.38 28.17
C VAL A 247 -12.31 8.86 29.26
N GLU A 248 -12.82 9.45 30.34
CA GLU A 248 -12.01 9.91 31.47
C GLU A 248 -11.26 8.74 32.12
N GLN A 249 -11.91 7.59 32.28
CA GLN A 249 -11.25 6.39 32.83
C GLN A 249 -10.12 5.89 31.92
N LEU A 250 -10.31 5.94 30.59
CA LEU A 250 -9.27 5.60 29.62
C LEU A 250 -8.10 6.60 29.68
N ILE A 251 -8.39 7.90 29.83
CA ILE A 251 -7.37 8.94 29.99
C ILE A 251 -6.58 8.67 31.26
N GLN A 252 -7.23 8.45 32.40
CA GLN A 252 -6.56 8.16 33.68
C GLN A 252 -5.67 6.92 33.58
N TYR A 253 -6.16 5.84 32.98
CA TYR A 253 -5.34 4.65 32.73
C TYR A 253 -4.10 4.94 31.85
N SER A 254 -4.22 5.85 30.88
CA SER A 254 -3.12 6.19 29.97
C SER A 254 -1.99 6.98 30.63
N LEU A 255 -2.29 7.71 31.73
CA LEU A 255 -1.33 8.58 32.40
C LEU A 255 -0.09 7.81 32.88
N ASP A 256 -0.27 6.60 33.43
CA ASP A 256 0.86 5.80 33.93
C ASP A 256 1.55 4.98 32.84
N LYS A 257 1.10 5.08 31.59
CA LYS A 257 1.59 4.30 30.45
C LYS A 257 2.39 5.12 29.44
N THR A 258 2.41 6.45 29.55
CA THR A 258 3.12 7.33 28.61
C THR A 258 3.50 8.69 29.21
N ASP A 259 4.48 9.35 28.58
CA ASP A 259 4.90 10.74 28.82
C ASP A 259 4.27 11.72 27.82
N ILE A 260 3.43 11.24 26.89
CA ILE A 260 2.70 12.09 25.94
C ILE A 260 1.60 12.82 26.71
N ARG A 261 1.83 14.09 27.10
CA ARG A 261 0.94 14.84 28.00
C ARG A 261 0.26 16.09 27.41
N ASP A 262 0.68 16.62 26.26
CA ASP A 262 0.28 17.97 25.83
C ASP A 262 -0.55 18.06 24.54
N GLN A 263 -1.49 17.14 24.30
CA GLN A 263 -2.43 17.28 23.16
C GLN A 263 -3.90 17.05 23.50
N VAL A 264 -4.22 16.91 24.79
CA VAL A 264 -5.56 16.51 25.24
C VAL A 264 -6.48 17.71 25.51
N GLY A 265 -6.08 18.95 25.18
CA GLY A 265 -6.98 20.11 25.10
C GLY A 265 -6.41 21.12 24.11
N GLU A 266 -7.15 21.69 23.16
CA GLU A 266 -8.55 22.09 23.15
C GLU A 266 -9.24 21.57 21.87
N PHE A 267 -10.28 20.74 22.03
CA PHE A 267 -11.03 20.01 21.00
C PHE A 267 -10.23 18.88 20.27
N LYS A 268 -10.85 17.69 20.11
CA LYS A 268 -10.61 16.69 19.02
C LYS A 268 -9.88 15.35 19.31
N LEU A 269 -9.82 14.80 20.53
CA LEU A 269 -9.40 13.40 20.73
C LEU A 269 -10.40 12.51 21.48
N ASP A 270 -11.32 13.09 22.28
CA ASP A 270 -12.38 12.32 22.94
C ASP A 270 -13.17 11.46 21.97
N TRP A 271 -13.48 11.99 20.79
CA TRP A 271 -14.19 11.24 19.75
C TRP A 271 -13.43 9.99 19.27
N VAL A 272 -12.09 9.98 19.35
CA VAL A 272 -11.26 8.81 18.97
C VAL A 272 -11.31 7.76 20.07
N LEU A 273 -11.26 8.18 21.34
CA LEU A 273 -11.38 7.30 22.50
C LEU A 273 -12.81 6.80 22.70
N GLN A 274 -13.82 7.60 22.33
CA GLN A 274 -15.23 7.20 22.30
C GLN A 274 -15.41 5.92 21.47
N LEU A 275 -14.64 5.72 20.39
CA LEU A 275 -14.69 4.49 19.60
C LEU A 275 -14.35 3.21 20.39
N LEU A 276 -13.69 3.33 21.55
CA LEU A 276 -13.38 2.21 22.43
C LEU A 276 -14.45 1.95 23.49
N VAL A 277 -15.36 2.89 23.76
CA VAL A 277 -16.40 2.76 24.81
C VAL A 277 -17.82 2.69 24.26
N LEU A 278 -18.06 3.18 23.04
CA LEU A 278 -19.40 3.19 22.43
C LEU A 278 -19.93 1.78 22.17
N SER A 279 -21.22 1.59 22.42
CA SER A 279 -21.96 0.44 21.93
C SER A 279 -22.14 0.52 20.40
N PRO A 280 -22.49 -0.60 19.73
CA PRO A 280 -22.71 -0.58 18.29
C PRO A 280 -23.76 0.44 17.86
N GLY A 281 -24.88 0.53 18.58
CA GLY A 281 -25.97 1.46 18.26
C GLY A 281 -25.52 2.92 18.31
N GLU A 282 -24.73 3.28 19.33
CA GLU A 282 -24.20 4.63 19.49
C GLU A 282 -23.10 4.94 18.47
N PHE A 283 -22.24 3.95 18.14
CA PHE A 283 -21.29 4.07 17.03
C PHE A 283 -22.02 4.41 15.72
N TRP A 284 -23.10 3.69 15.39
CA TRP A 284 -23.89 3.97 14.18
C TRP A 284 -24.62 5.31 14.22
N ALA A 285 -25.08 5.75 15.40
CA ALA A 285 -25.67 7.07 15.57
C ALA A 285 -24.63 8.18 15.35
N LEU A 286 -23.45 8.05 15.99
CA LEU A 286 -22.33 8.95 15.84
C LEU A 286 -21.84 8.98 14.39
N SER A 287 -21.66 7.82 13.75
CA SER A 287 -21.26 7.74 12.34
C SER A 287 -22.26 8.43 11.41
N ARG A 288 -23.57 8.36 11.67
CA ARG A 288 -24.56 9.11 10.87
C ARG A 288 -24.49 10.62 11.11
N HIS A 289 -24.24 11.06 12.35
CA HIS A 289 -24.08 12.49 12.66
C HIS A 289 -22.77 13.07 12.12
N LEU A 290 -21.69 12.29 12.15
CA LEU A 290 -20.41 12.66 11.57
C LEU A 290 -20.42 12.50 10.04
N GLY A 291 -21.09 11.47 9.53
CA GLY A 291 -21.03 11.01 8.16
C GLY A 291 -22.25 11.41 7.33
N VAL A 292 -22.42 12.70 7.08
CA VAL A 292 -23.24 13.20 5.97
C VAL A 292 -22.61 14.51 5.46
N LEU A 293 -22.07 14.46 4.23
CA LEU A 293 -21.81 15.57 3.30
C LEU A 293 -20.96 16.77 3.75
N LYS A 294 -20.57 16.88 5.02
CA LYS A 294 -19.94 18.08 5.61
C LYS A 294 -18.65 18.49 4.90
N ASN A 295 -17.95 17.53 4.27
CA ASN A 295 -16.73 17.74 3.51
C ASN A 295 -16.81 17.21 2.07
N LEU A 296 -18.01 17.08 1.48
CA LEU A 296 -18.15 16.50 0.13
C LEU A 296 -17.35 17.30 -0.91
N ASN A 297 -17.27 18.62 -0.77
CA ASN A 297 -16.45 19.47 -1.65
C ASN A 297 -14.96 19.09 -1.63
N LEU A 298 -14.41 18.74 -0.46
CA LEU A 298 -13.02 18.28 -0.33
C LEU A 298 -12.83 16.93 -1.01
N GLU A 299 -13.82 16.04 -0.87
CA GLU A 299 -13.80 14.74 -1.53
C GLU A 299 -13.88 14.87 -3.06
N VAL A 300 -14.82 15.67 -3.58
CA VAL A 300 -14.95 15.95 -5.02
C VAL A 300 -13.66 16.58 -5.55
N THR A 301 -13.12 17.59 -4.87
CA THR A 301 -11.84 18.22 -5.27
C THR A 301 -10.70 17.20 -5.27
N GLY A 302 -10.63 16.34 -4.26
CA GLY A 302 -9.64 15.28 -4.17
C GLY A 302 -9.74 14.26 -5.31
N ILE A 303 -10.96 13.88 -5.71
CA ILE A 303 -11.21 12.96 -6.82
C ILE A 303 -10.92 13.62 -8.17
N LEU A 304 -11.29 14.89 -8.36
CA LEU A 304 -10.94 15.65 -9.56
C LEU A 304 -9.42 15.73 -9.74
N ALA A 305 -8.69 15.94 -8.64
CA ALA A 305 -7.22 15.94 -8.67
C ALA A 305 -6.62 14.57 -9.03
N LEU A 306 -7.36 13.48 -8.79
CA LEU A 306 -6.95 12.12 -9.12
C LEU A 306 -7.46 11.65 -10.49
N LEU A 307 -8.29 12.44 -11.18
CA LEU A 307 -8.97 12.03 -12.41
C LEU A 307 -8.03 11.52 -13.51
N PRO A 308 -6.87 12.15 -13.80
CA PRO A 308 -5.95 11.63 -14.83
C PRO A 308 -5.45 10.20 -14.51
N LEU A 309 -5.12 9.93 -13.26
CA LEU A 309 -4.70 8.61 -12.80
C LEU A 309 -5.84 7.60 -12.77
N LEU A 310 -7.03 8.02 -12.32
CA LEU A 310 -8.23 7.16 -12.33
C LEU A 310 -8.63 6.78 -13.75
N LEU A 311 -8.52 7.71 -14.70
CA LEU A 311 -8.74 7.43 -16.11
C LEU A 311 -7.72 6.42 -16.63
N LEU A 312 -6.44 6.55 -16.28
CA LEU A 312 -5.42 5.59 -16.65
C LEU A 312 -5.78 4.17 -16.15
N PHE A 313 -6.15 4.03 -14.87
CA PHE A 313 -6.58 2.73 -14.32
C PHE A 313 -7.84 2.21 -15.03
N PHE A 314 -8.83 3.08 -15.23
CA PHE A 314 -10.04 2.73 -15.96
C PHE A 314 -9.73 2.16 -17.34
N LEU A 315 -8.86 2.82 -18.13
CA LEU A 315 -8.48 2.35 -19.46
C LEU A 315 -7.81 0.97 -19.40
N ILE A 316 -6.89 0.74 -18.45
CA ILE A 316 -6.25 -0.58 -18.28
C ILE A 316 -7.30 -1.65 -18.03
N TRP A 317 -8.15 -1.48 -17.02
CA TRP A 317 -9.12 -2.50 -16.62
C TRP A 317 -10.23 -2.69 -17.63
N TYR A 318 -10.74 -1.60 -18.21
CA TYR A 318 -11.79 -1.64 -19.23
C TYR A 318 -11.31 -2.37 -20.49
N PHE A 319 -10.11 -2.07 -20.99
CA PHE A 319 -9.60 -2.75 -22.17
C PHE A 319 -9.13 -4.18 -21.88
N ALA A 320 -8.66 -4.50 -20.67
CA ALA A 320 -8.42 -5.88 -20.25
C ALA A 320 -9.74 -6.68 -20.23
N PHE A 321 -10.80 -6.11 -19.63
CA PHE A 321 -12.15 -6.66 -19.64
C PHE A 321 -12.66 -6.94 -21.06
N LYS A 322 -12.59 -5.93 -21.94
CA LYS A 322 -13.08 -6.04 -23.33
C LYS A 322 -12.35 -7.12 -24.14
N LYS A 323 -11.04 -7.29 -23.93
CA LYS A 323 -10.23 -8.26 -24.67
C LYS A 323 -10.24 -9.67 -24.11
N SER A 324 -10.55 -9.82 -22.82
CA SER A 324 -10.65 -11.14 -22.21
C SER A 324 -11.81 -11.95 -22.81
N THR A 325 -11.58 -13.24 -23.02
CA THR A 325 -12.61 -14.16 -23.53
C THR A 325 -13.27 -14.94 -22.40
N GLY A 326 -12.54 -15.23 -21.32
CA GLY A 326 -13.04 -15.97 -20.16
C GLY A 326 -14.05 -15.18 -19.33
N ARG A 327 -15.19 -15.80 -18.99
CA ARG A 327 -16.21 -15.19 -18.11
C ARG A 327 -15.65 -14.82 -16.73
N PHE A 328 -14.80 -15.67 -16.16
CA PHE A 328 -14.21 -15.41 -14.85
C PHE A 328 -13.13 -14.32 -14.91
N GLU A 329 -12.31 -14.29 -15.95
CA GLU A 329 -11.35 -13.20 -16.19
C GLU A 329 -12.07 -11.85 -16.32
N LYS A 330 -13.17 -11.81 -17.08
CA LYS A 330 -14.05 -10.64 -17.15
C LYS A 330 -14.54 -10.20 -15.78
N LEU A 331 -14.96 -11.15 -14.93
CA LEU A 331 -15.36 -10.83 -13.55
C LEU A 331 -14.20 -10.19 -12.78
N ILE A 332 -12.99 -10.76 -12.85
CA ILE A 332 -11.80 -10.19 -12.18
C ILE A 332 -11.54 -8.75 -12.63
N TYR A 333 -11.53 -8.47 -13.94
CA TYR A 333 -11.28 -7.11 -14.44
C TYR A 333 -12.41 -6.14 -14.12
N LEU A 334 -13.66 -6.61 -14.11
CA LEU A 334 -14.80 -5.82 -13.63
C LEU A 334 -14.64 -5.47 -12.14
N LEU A 335 -14.21 -6.43 -11.31
CA LEU A 335 -13.94 -6.16 -9.90
C LEU A 335 -12.79 -5.16 -9.72
N CYS A 336 -11.72 -5.21 -10.53
CA CYS A 336 -10.66 -4.19 -10.52
C CYS A 336 -11.20 -2.78 -10.83
N LEU A 337 -12.13 -2.70 -11.80
CA LEU A 337 -12.77 -1.44 -12.23
C LEU A 337 -13.72 -0.90 -11.15
N LEU A 338 -14.42 -1.77 -10.42
CA LEU A 338 -15.35 -1.41 -9.35
C LEU A 338 -14.67 -1.25 -7.98
N ALA A 339 -13.45 -1.73 -7.80
CA ALA A 339 -12.71 -1.65 -6.52
C ALA A 339 -12.64 -0.23 -5.93
N PRO A 340 -12.50 0.87 -6.70
CA PRO A 340 -12.54 2.22 -6.15
C PRO A 340 -13.87 2.58 -5.46
N LEU A 341 -14.97 1.92 -5.82
CA LEU A 341 -16.31 2.18 -5.29
C LEU A 341 -16.59 1.47 -3.96
N THR A 342 -15.75 0.50 -3.57
CA THR A 342 -15.95 -0.24 -2.30
C THR A 342 -15.75 0.63 -1.07
N ARG A 343 -15.15 1.81 -1.23
CA ARG A 343 -14.98 2.81 -0.18
C ARG A 343 -16.24 3.65 0.07
N LEU A 344 -17.28 3.56 -0.75
CA LEU A 344 -18.51 4.35 -0.59
C LEU A 344 -19.14 4.20 0.81
N PRO A 345 -19.21 2.99 1.42
CA PRO A 345 -19.65 2.86 2.81
C PRO A 345 -18.81 3.72 3.77
N MET A 346 -17.51 3.87 3.53
CA MET A 346 -16.66 4.73 4.36
C MET A 346 -17.04 6.21 4.30
N LEU A 347 -17.71 6.68 3.24
CA LEU A 347 -18.19 8.07 3.18
C LEU A 347 -19.31 8.35 4.19
N VAL A 348 -20.04 7.30 4.59
CA VAL A 348 -21.09 7.34 5.62
C VAL A 348 -20.51 6.98 6.99
N LEU A 349 -19.56 6.04 7.04
CA LEU A 349 -19.02 5.55 8.32
C LEU A 349 -17.92 6.43 8.92
N SER A 350 -17.23 7.23 8.11
CA SER A 350 -16.07 8.02 8.54
C SER A 350 -15.94 9.35 7.80
N GLN A 351 -15.54 10.39 8.52
CA GLN A 351 -15.17 11.68 7.93
C GLN A 351 -13.76 11.68 7.30
N ASN A 352 -12.98 10.59 7.42
CA ASN A 352 -11.60 10.56 6.97
C ASN A 352 -11.50 10.18 5.48
N TYR A 353 -11.93 11.11 4.64
CA TYR A 353 -11.90 11.00 3.17
C TYR A 353 -10.48 10.89 2.61
N LEU A 354 -9.48 11.45 3.29
CA LEU A 354 -8.09 11.33 2.89
C LEU A 354 -7.63 9.85 2.90
N ARG A 355 -7.92 9.12 3.98
CA ARG A 355 -7.56 7.69 4.10
C ARG A 355 -8.21 6.85 3.01
N SER A 356 -9.48 7.10 2.70
CA SER A 356 -10.18 6.34 1.64
C SER A 356 -9.58 6.62 0.25
N ARG A 357 -9.16 7.87 -0.03
CA ARG A 357 -8.44 8.23 -1.27
C ARG A 357 -7.07 7.57 -1.35
N ILE A 358 -6.30 7.57 -0.25
CA ILE A 358 -5.01 6.87 -0.17
C ILE A 358 -5.19 5.39 -0.51
N ALA A 359 -6.10 4.72 0.19
CA ALA A 359 -6.32 3.30 -0.03
C ALA A 359 -6.80 2.99 -1.45
N MET A 360 -7.69 3.80 -2.02
CA MET A 360 -8.14 3.66 -3.41
C MET A 360 -6.97 3.70 -4.39
N VAL A 361 -6.09 4.69 -4.28
CA VAL A 361 -4.93 4.83 -5.17
C VAL A 361 -3.93 3.70 -4.97
N VAL A 362 -3.57 3.40 -3.71
CA VAL A 362 -2.59 2.35 -3.38
C VAL A 362 -3.10 0.98 -3.79
N ALA A 363 -4.38 0.67 -3.57
CA ALA A 363 -4.99 -0.60 -3.98
C ALA A 363 -4.96 -0.79 -5.50
N GLN A 364 -5.26 0.25 -6.27
CA GLN A 364 -5.22 0.18 -7.74
C GLN A 364 -3.81 -0.07 -8.27
N PHE A 365 -2.80 0.62 -7.73
CA PHE A 365 -1.42 0.33 -8.05
C PHE A 365 -0.98 -1.07 -7.60
N ALA A 366 -1.36 -1.50 -6.40
CA ALA A 366 -1.01 -2.82 -5.89
C ALA A 366 -1.58 -3.92 -6.79
N LEU A 367 -2.84 -3.79 -7.24
CA LEU A 367 -3.45 -4.68 -8.22
C LEU A 367 -2.66 -4.68 -9.52
N LEU A 368 -2.39 -3.50 -10.09
CA LEU A 368 -1.63 -3.37 -11.33
C LEU A 368 -0.25 -4.04 -11.23
N PHE A 369 0.50 -3.76 -10.17
CA PHE A 369 1.79 -4.40 -9.91
C PHE A 369 1.67 -5.90 -9.74
N TYR A 370 0.62 -6.39 -9.08
CA TYR A 370 0.37 -7.81 -8.92
C TYR A 370 0.15 -8.50 -10.26
N PHE A 371 -0.75 -7.98 -11.11
CA PHE A 371 -1.04 -8.57 -12.42
C PHE A 371 0.16 -8.51 -13.37
N LEU A 372 0.91 -7.42 -13.36
CA LEU A 372 2.17 -7.31 -14.11
C LEU A 372 3.21 -8.33 -13.61
N HIS A 373 3.35 -8.49 -12.30
CA HIS A 373 4.23 -9.49 -11.71
C HIS A 373 3.80 -10.92 -12.01
N ALA A 374 2.49 -11.16 -12.04
CA ALA A 374 1.90 -12.45 -12.36
C ALA A 374 2.05 -12.82 -13.85
N GLY A 375 2.37 -11.85 -14.72
CA GLY A 375 2.47 -12.03 -16.16
C GLY A 375 1.10 -12.13 -16.84
N ASP A 376 0.09 -11.43 -16.31
CA ASP A 376 -1.25 -11.44 -16.88
C ASP A 376 -1.26 -10.84 -18.29
N ALA A 377 -1.67 -11.61 -19.29
CA ALA A 377 -1.49 -11.22 -20.70
C ALA A 377 -2.31 -9.98 -21.08
N ALA A 378 -3.57 -9.91 -20.63
CA ALA A 378 -4.44 -8.79 -20.97
C ALA A 378 -3.95 -7.49 -20.34
N VAL A 379 -3.61 -7.51 -19.05
CA VAL A 379 -3.09 -6.33 -18.34
C VAL A 379 -1.72 -5.92 -18.89
N THR A 380 -0.82 -6.88 -19.12
CA THR A 380 0.52 -6.61 -19.69
C THR A 380 0.43 -5.97 -21.06
N GLN A 381 -0.49 -6.42 -21.91
CA GLN A 381 -0.69 -5.81 -23.23
C GLN A 381 -1.18 -4.35 -23.13
N GLN A 382 -2.12 -4.04 -22.22
CA GLN A 382 -2.56 -2.65 -22.05
C GLN A 382 -1.48 -1.77 -21.44
N ALA A 383 -0.72 -2.28 -20.48
CA ALA A 383 0.45 -1.61 -19.91
C ALA A 383 1.47 -1.23 -21.00
N LYS A 384 1.79 -2.16 -21.91
CA LYS A 384 2.66 -1.91 -23.07
C LYS A 384 2.13 -0.79 -23.97
N LYS A 385 0.81 -0.76 -24.24
CA LYS A 385 0.19 0.30 -25.06
C LYS A 385 0.29 1.68 -24.41
N ILE A 386 0.02 1.77 -23.11
CA ILE A 386 0.14 3.03 -22.36
C ILE A 386 1.59 3.52 -22.35
N TRP A 387 2.54 2.60 -22.16
CA TRP A 387 3.95 2.93 -22.28
C TRP A 387 4.32 3.41 -23.68
N GLY A 388 3.83 2.76 -24.74
CA GLY A 388 4.02 3.18 -26.13
C GLY A 388 3.59 4.63 -26.35
N PHE A 389 2.40 5.00 -25.88
CA PHE A 389 1.91 6.38 -25.92
C PHE A 389 2.85 7.36 -25.20
N PHE A 390 3.23 7.09 -23.95
CA PHE A 390 4.11 8.01 -23.21
C PHE A 390 5.54 8.06 -23.73
N LYS A 391 6.02 6.99 -24.37
CA LYS A 391 7.32 6.96 -25.03
C LYS A 391 7.36 7.91 -26.22
N GLU A 392 6.26 8.01 -26.98
CA GLU A 392 6.12 8.95 -28.10
C GLU A 392 5.80 10.38 -27.62
N HIS A 393 5.18 10.51 -26.44
CA HIS A 393 4.75 11.78 -25.85
C HIS A 393 5.41 12.06 -24.49
N TYR A 394 6.74 12.15 -24.46
CA TYR A 394 7.50 12.36 -23.21
C TYR A 394 7.10 13.64 -22.46
N LEU A 395 6.69 14.70 -23.16
CA LEU A 395 6.19 15.93 -22.54
C LEU A 395 4.90 15.69 -21.76
N ALA A 396 4.01 14.82 -22.26
CA ALA A 396 2.79 14.46 -21.54
C ALA A 396 3.11 13.69 -20.25
N LEU A 397 4.12 12.80 -20.30
CA LEU A 397 4.60 12.10 -19.10
C LEU A 397 5.21 13.08 -18.08
N ALA A 398 6.06 14.01 -18.55
CA ALA A 398 6.67 15.02 -17.70
C ALA A 398 5.60 15.93 -17.06
N ALA A 399 4.61 16.37 -17.83
CA ALA A 399 3.50 17.17 -17.35
C ALA A 399 2.66 16.42 -16.31
N LEU A 400 2.32 15.16 -16.56
CA LEU A 400 1.56 14.33 -15.61
C LEU A 400 2.34 14.11 -14.30
N THR A 401 3.64 13.87 -14.40
CA THR A 401 4.51 13.67 -13.24
C THR A 401 4.66 14.97 -12.45
N ALA A 402 4.87 16.11 -13.13
CA ALA A 402 4.96 17.43 -12.51
C ALA A 402 3.64 17.85 -11.85
N TYR A 403 2.50 17.57 -12.50
CA TYR A 403 1.17 17.77 -11.93
C TYR A 403 1.04 17.11 -10.56
N TYR A 404 1.40 15.82 -10.46
CA TYR A 404 1.31 15.11 -9.18
C TYR A 404 2.37 15.53 -8.16
N LEU A 405 3.59 15.82 -8.58
CA LEU A 405 4.67 16.19 -7.67
C LEU A 405 4.50 17.59 -7.05
N PHE A 406 3.99 18.55 -7.84
CA PHE A 406 4.03 19.97 -7.45
C PHE A 406 2.64 20.59 -7.23
N PHE A 407 1.62 20.14 -7.97
CA PHE A 407 0.31 20.81 -7.97
C PHE A 407 -0.74 20.09 -7.12
N VAL A 408 -0.70 18.76 -7.06
CA VAL A 408 -1.60 18.00 -6.19
C VAL A 408 -1.07 18.04 -4.77
N LYS A 409 -1.76 18.77 -3.89
CA LYS A 409 -1.51 18.77 -2.44
C LYS A 409 -2.47 17.81 -1.74
N LEU A 410 -2.01 17.16 -0.67
CA LEU A 410 -2.88 16.42 0.24
C LEU A 410 -3.81 17.46 0.90
N ARG A 411 -5.11 17.37 0.61
CA ARG A 411 -6.16 18.20 1.20
C ARG A 411 -7.22 17.32 1.81
#